data_AF-A0A7Y8HL75-F1
#
_entry.id   AF-A0A7Y8HL75-F1
#
_cell.length_a   1.000
_cell.length_b   1.000
_cell.length_c   1.000
_cell.angle_alpha   90.00
_cell.angle_beta   90.00
_cell.angle_gamma   90.00
#
_symmetry.space_group_name_H-M   'P 1'
#
loop_
_entity.id
_entity.type
_entity.pdbx_description
1 polymer ?
#
loop_
_entity_poly.entity_id
_entity_poly.type
_entity_poly.pdbx_seq_one_letter_code
_entity_poly.pdbx_strand_id
1 'polypeptide(L)'
;MQNMSVNNIQSQYISEDEIDLKELFNTILKYKKHIFLFTTVVTIITLMYILSIPNVYKSEVTLSPQQEKSPSLGGLGALAGMAGIDIGGGGSTSPDISFNLVLNDFSFMREFINKHNLTKKLNDPKISENYTFALGFRTLFDIKNGLFSKSEMNEEQIKAQLFETYKLLTQSISISADKKSLLITATAKHSDPTLAKYLIEIFLKDASDYLIKIDLEDLDKKITYYETELKKATDPSLKAQLSQLMSALIQKKVLIQASEYYNVKQIIKPVVAHPKNKEGPKRAMILIVSFVTSFILSIFGVFFIEFIKAKKEE
;
A
#
# COMPACT_ATOMS: atom_id res chain seq x y z
N MET A 1 -37.73 -22.60 -80.58
CA MET A 1 -36.32 -22.89 -80.24
C MET A 1 -35.85 -21.85 -79.24
N GLN A 2 -35.12 -22.31 -78.22
CA GLN A 2 -34.54 -21.58 -77.10
C GLN A 2 -34.10 -20.14 -77.39
N ASN A 3 -34.26 -19.25 -76.39
CA ASN A 3 -33.07 -18.78 -75.68
C ASN A 3 -33.42 -18.24 -74.28
N MET A 4 -32.69 -18.80 -73.32
CA MET A 4 -32.71 -18.50 -71.89
C MET A 4 -32.42 -17.02 -71.63
N SER A 5 -33.28 -16.38 -70.86
CA SER A 5 -32.94 -15.19 -70.08
C SER A 5 -32.01 -15.61 -68.94
N VAL A 6 -30.70 -15.47 -69.16
CA VAL A 6 -29.69 -15.62 -68.11
C VAL A 6 -29.80 -14.41 -67.17
N ASN A 7 -30.12 -14.70 -65.92
CA ASN A 7 -30.07 -13.80 -64.77
C ASN A 7 -28.72 -13.07 -64.72
N ASN A 8 -28.75 -11.75 -64.82
CA ASN A 8 -27.61 -10.91 -64.48
C ASN A 8 -27.75 -10.50 -63.01
N ILE A 9 -27.26 -11.34 -62.10
CA ILE A 9 -27.03 -10.95 -60.71
C ILE A 9 -25.83 -10.00 -60.75
N GLN A 10 -26.10 -8.69 -60.79
CA GLN A 10 -25.08 -7.69 -60.49
C GLN A 10 -24.70 -7.87 -59.02
N SER A 11 -23.52 -8.46 -58.79
CA SER A 11 -22.83 -8.40 -57.51
C SER A 11 -22.67 -6.92 -57.14
N GLN A 12 -23.46 -6.43 -56.18
CA GLN A 12 -23.11 -5.22 -55.46
C GLN A 12 -21.80 -5.51 -54.74
N TYR A 13 -20.70 -5.03 -55.31
CA TYR A 13 -19.47 -4.86 -54.56
C TYR A 13 -19.81 -3.86 -53.46
N ILE A 14 -19.81 -4.32 -52.22
CA ILE A 14 -19.56 -3.45 -51.09
C ILE A 14 -18.15 -2.95 -51.36
N SER A 15 -18.00 -1.75 -51.90
CA SER A 15 -16.72 -1.07 -51.87
C SER A 15 -16.34 -1.00 -50.41
N GLU A 16 -15.37 -1.81 -50.00
CA GLU A 16 -14.71 -1.57 -48.73
C GLU A 16 -14.11 -0.17 -48.87
N ASP A 17 -14.62 0.79 -48.09
CA ASP A 17 -14.02 2.11 -47.99
C ASP A 17 -12.56 1.90 -47.56
N GLU A 18 -11.64 1.96 -48.53
CA GLU A 18 -10.22 1.91 -48.25
C GLU A 18 -9.88 3.13 -47.39
N ILE A 19 -9.41 2.89 -46.16
CA ILE A 19 -8.99 3.97 -45.27
C ILE A 19 -7.75 4.63 -45.88
N ASP A 20 -7.94 5.77 -46.58
CA ASP A 20 -6.82 6.54 -47.12
C ASP A 20 -6.04 7.23 -45.99
N LEU A 21 -4.83 6.75 -45.73
CA LEU A 21 -3.92 7.31 -44.74
C LEU A 21 -3.57 8.79 -45.02
N LYS A 22 -3.66 9.23 -46.27
CA LYS A 22 -3.41 10.61 -46.66
C LYS A 22 -4.53 11.55 -46.22
N GLU A 23 -5.78 11.09 -46.31
CA GLU A 23 -6.95 11.84 -45.83
C GLU A 23 -6.91 12.02 -44.32
N LEU A 24 -6.50 10.97 -43.60
CA LEU A 24 -6.28 11.01 -42.16
C LEU A 24 -5.26 12.11 -41.78
N PHE A 25 -4.13 12.17 -42.49
CA PHE A 25 -3.09 13.16 -42.23
C PHE A 25 -3.54 14.59 -42.57
N ASN A 26 -4.26 14.76 -43.68
CA ASN A 26 -4.83 16.06 -44.07
C ASN A 26 -5.84 16.58 -43.02
N THR A 27 -6.65 15.68 -42.46
CA THR A 27 -7.59 16.02 -41.39
C THR A 27 -6.86 16.51 -40.13
N ILE A 28 -5.79 15.84 -39.72
CA ILE A 28 -4.95 16.30 -38.60
C ILE A 28 -4.37 17.70 -38.89
N LEU A 29 -3.85 17.93 -40.11
CA LEU A 29 -3.29 19.23 -40.50
C LEU A 29 -4.34 20.34 -40.53
N LYS A 30 -5.57 20.06 -40.99
CA LYS A 30 -6.71 20.99 -41.02
C LYS A 30 -7.05 21.49 -39.62
N TYR A 31 -7.03 20.60 -38.63
CA TYR A 31 -7.39 20.92 -37.24
C TYR A 31 -6.19 21.12 -36.30
N LYS A 32 -4.97 21.31 -36.81
CA LYS A 32 -3.74 21.45 -36.00
C LYS A 32 -3.84 22.49 -34.87
N LYS A 33 -4.58 23.59 -35.09
CA LYS A 33 -4.81 24.64 -34.07
C LYS A 33 -5.69 24.14 -32.93
N HIS A 34 -6.73 23.36 -33.22
CA HIS A 34 -7.59 22.76 -32.19
C HIS A 34 -6.79 21.75 -31.36
N ILE A 35 -6.00 20.91 -32.02
CA ILE A 35 -5.13 19.94 -31.35
C ILE A 35 -4.14 20.64 -30.42
N PHE A 36 -3.47 21.67 -30.92
CA PHE A 36 -2.53 22.45 -30.12
C PHE A 36 -3.21 23.17 -28.93
N LEU A 37 -4.36 23.81 -29.15
CA LEU A 37 -5.06 24.54 -28.09
C LEU A 37 -5.56 23.60 -26.97
N PHE A 38 -6.21 22.50 -27.35
CA PHE A 38 -6.74 21.53 -26.40
C PHE A 38 -5.63 20.94 -25.52
N THR A 39 -4.56 20.45 -26.15
CA THR A 39 -3.41 19.86 -25.45
C THR A 39 -2.73 20.87 -24.53
N THR A 40 -2.56 22.11 -24.98
CA THR A 40 -1.97 23.19 -24.18
C THR A 40 -2.82 23.49 -22.94
N VAL A 41 -4.14 23.62 -23.08
CA VAL A 41 -5.04 23.90 -21.96
C VAL A 41 -5.02 22.76 -20.94
N VAL A 42 -5.13 21.50 -21.37
CA VAL A 42 -5.08 20.34 -20.48
C VAL A 42 -3.73 20.26 -19.75
N THR A 43 -2.63 20.54 -20.47
CA THR A 43 -1.28 20.52 -19.88
C THR A 43 -1.11 21.62 -18.84
N ILE A 44 -1.61 22.83 -19.09
CA ILE A 44 -1.56 23.96 -18.13
C ILE A 44 -2.39 23.64 -16.88
N ILE A 45 -3.61 23.13 -17.03
CA ILE A 45 -4.46 22.71 -15.91
C ILE A 45 -3.74 21.64 -15.09
N THR A 46 -3.16 20.64 -15.76
CA THR A 46 -2.41 19.57 -15.09
C THR A 46 -1.19 20.12 -14.34
N LEU A 47 -0.46 21.06 -14.93
CA LEU A 47 0.67 21.72 -14.29
C LEU A 47 0.25 22.45 -13.01
N MET A 48 -0.80 23.26 -13.07
CA MET A 48 -1.34 23.97 -11.91
C MET A 48 -1.76 23.00 -10.80
N TYR A 49 -2.45 21.91 -11.16
CA TYR A 49 -2.88 20.89 -10.22
C TYR A 49 -1.69 20.21 -9.51
N ILE A 50 -0.69 19.75 -10.27
CA ILE A 50 0.46 19.03 -9.71
C ILE A 50 1.36 19.93 -8.84
N LEU A 51 1.44 21.23 -9.15
CA LEU A 51 2.16 22.20 -8.33
C LEU A 51 1.48 22.41 -6.97
N SER A 52 0.15 22.32 -6.92
CA SER A 52 -0.64 22.44 -5.69
C SER A 52 -0.60 21.22 -4.77
N ILE A 53 -0.07 20.08 -5.22
CA ILE A 53 0.06 18.89 -4.37
C ILE A 53 1.38 18.98 -3.58
N PRO A 54 1.37 18.83 -2.25
CA PRO A 54 2.60 18.85 -1.45
C PRO A 54 3.52 17.67 -1.80
N ASN A 55 4.81 17.84 -1.54
CA ASN A 55 5.76 16.74 -1.63
C ASN A 55 5.43 15.70 -0.56
N VAL A 56 5.52 14.43 -0.94
CA VAL A 56 5.38 13.28 -0.02
C VAL A 56 6.75 12.73 0.28
N TYR A 57 7.01 12.47 1.55
CA TYR A 57 8.24 11.92 2.07
C TYR A 57 8.01 10.50 2.58
N LYS A 58 9.04 9.67 2.49
CA LYS A 58 9.04 8.29 2.94
C LYS A 58 10.07 8.13 4.05
N SER A 59 9.67 7.50 5.15
CA SER A 59 10.57 6.98 6.17
C SER A 59 10.49 5.47 6.18
N GLU A 60 11.64 4.79 6.25
CA GLU A 60 11.72 3.34 6.16
C GLU A 60 12.58 2.75 7.28
N VAL A 61 12.18 1.57 7.74
CA VAL A 61 12.90 0.75 8.71
C VAL A 61 13.22 -0.59 8.06
N THR A 62 14.46 -1.04 8.21
CA THR A 62 14.90 -2.35 7.72
C THR A 62 15.03 -3.31 8.88
N LEU A 63 14.33 -4.42 8.77
CA LEU A 63 14.19 -5.46 9.78
C LEU A 63 14.77 -6.76 9.23
N SER A 64 15.57 -7.43 10.03
CA SER A 64 15.97 -8.82 9.77
C SER A 64 15.03 -9.72 10.55
N PRO A 65 14.35 -10.67 9.92
CA PRO A 65 13.70 -11.75 10.65
C PRO A 65 14.70 -12.39 11.60
N GLN A 66 14.29 -12.60 12.85
CA GLN A 66 15.02 -13.46 13.76
C GLN A 66 14.73 -14.89 13.32
N GLN A 67 15.46 -15.36 12.31
CA GLN A 67 15.60 -16.80 12.13
C GLN A 67 16.36 -17.30 13.34
N GLU A 68 15.65 -17.92 14.28
CA GLU A 68 16.29 -18.88 15.16
C GLU A 68 16.87 -19.94 14.22
N LYS A 69 18.18 -19.85 13.94
CA LYS A 69 18.93 -21.03 13.57
C LYS A 69 18.74 -21.96 14.74
N SER A 70 17.72 -22.82 14.67
CA SER A 70 17.57 -23.88 15.63
C SER A 70 18.95 -24.54 15.67
N PRO A 71 19.62 -24.60 16.84
CA PRO A 71 20.73 -25.51 16.95
C PRO A 71 20.17 -26.83 16.45
N SER A 72 20.90 -27.53 15.59
CA SER A 72 20.50 -28.85 15.10
C SER A 72 20.42 -29.79 16.31
N LEU A 73 19.32 -29.68 17.05
CA LEU A 73 18.99 -30.49 18.21
C LEU A 73 18.26 -31.68 17.61
N GLY A 74 19.05 -32.58 17.02
CA GLY A 74 18.57 -33.87 16.55
C GLY A 74 17.64 -34.50 17.59
N GLY A 75 16.54 -35.08 17.13
CA GLY A 75 15.48 -35.64 17.99
C GLY A 75 14.49 -34.60 18.53
N LEU A 76 14.97 -33.55 19.19
CA LEU A 76 14.11 -32.52 19.83
C LEU A 76 13.40 -31.61 18.81
N GLY A 77 14.08 -31.22 17.73
CA GLY A 77 13.48 -30.43 16.65
C GLY A 77 12.36 -31.18 15.90
N ALA A 78 12.49 -32.51 15.78
CA ALA A 78 11.47 -33.36 15.17
C ALA A 78 10.22 -33.50 16.07
N LEU A 79 10.42 -33.67 17.38
CA LEU A 79 9.34 -33.75 18.36
C LEU A 79 8.59 -32.41 18.51
N ALA A 80 9.32 -31.29 18.51
CA ALA A 80 8.72 -29.96 18.52
C ALA A 80 7.87 -29.71 17.26
N GLY A 81 8.38 -30.04 16.08
CA GLY A 81 7.64 -29.97 14.83
C GLY A 81 6.39 -30.86 14.82
N MET A 82 6.46 -32.07 15.38
CA MET A 82 5.30 -32.97 15.53
C MET A 82 4.24 -32.44 16.50
N ALA A 83 4.64 -31.72 17.55
CA ALA A 83 3.72 -31.11 18.50
C ALA A 83 3.11 -29.78 18.00
N GLY A 84 3.38 -29.38 16.74
CA GLY A 84 2.95 -28.09 16.20
C GLY A 84 3.64 -26.90 16.86
N ILE A 85 4.73 -27.14 17.58
CA ILE A 85 5.54 -26.11 18.24
C ILE A 85 6.67 -25.79 17.28
N ASP A 86 6.43 -24.77 16.47
CA ASP A 86 7.45 -24.27 15.56
C ASP A 86 8.51 -23.50 16.36
N ILE A 87 9.66 -24.15 16.52
CA ILE A 87 10.91 -23.61 17.09
C ILE A 87 11.87 -23.21 15.94
N GLY A 88 11.43 -23.35 14.67
CA GLY A 88 12.31 -23.30 13.50
C GLY A 88 11.81 -22.45 12.34
N GLY A 89 10.86 -21.54 12.57
CA GLY A 89 10.42 -20.54 11.58
C GLY A 89 9.88 -21.09 10.26
N GLY A 90 9.56 -22.40 10.19
CA GLY A 90 9.19 -23.09 8.95
C GLY A 90 7.69 -23.12 8.67
N GLY A 91 6.86 -22.89 9.69
CA GLY A 91 5.40 -22.94 9.66
C GLY A 91 4.73 -21.86 10.51
N SER A 92 5.48 -20.99 11.19
CA SER A 92 4.97 -19.72 11.72
C SER A 92 4.83 -18.71 10.59
N THR A 93 3.68 -18.04 10.50
CA THR A 93 3.46 -16.87 9.63
C THR A 93 4.66 -15.93 9.70
N SER A 94 5.25 -15.62 8.55
CA SER A 94 6.47 -14.81 8.50
C SER A 94 6.21 -13.42 9.11
N PRO A 95 7.20 -12.78 9.77
CA PRO A 95 6.95 -11.56 10.52
C PRO A 95 6.37 -10.43 9.67
N ASP A 96 6.71 -10.35 8.38
CA ASP A 96 6.13 -9.40 7.43
C ASP A 96 4.63 -9.63 7.22
N ILE A 97 4.18 -10.88 7.15
CA ILE A 97 2.76 -11.21 7.05
C ILE A 97 2.08 -10.85 8.37
N SER A 98 2.67 -11.16 9.52
CA SER A 98 2.11 -10.82 10.84
C SER A 98 1.92 -9.31 11.00
N PHE A 99 2.93 -8.50 10.66
CA PHE A 99 2.79 -7.04 10.68
C PHE A 99 1.76 -6.54 9.68
N ASN A 100 1.67 -7.13 8.48
CA ASN A 100 0.64 -6.77 7.51
C ASN A 100 -0.76 -7.12 8.00
N LEU A 101 -0.95 -8.26 8.68
CA LEU A 101 -2.24 -8.63 9.27
C LEU A 101 -2.66 -7.62 10.33
N VAL A 102 -1.74 -7.23 11.21
CA VAL A 102 -1.99 -6.22 12.25
C VAL A 102 -2.30 -4.85 11.65
N LEU A 103 -1.60 -4.44 10.58
CA LEU A 103 -1.89 -3.20 9.87
C LEU A 103 -3.32 -3.18 9.30
N ASN A 104 -3.82 -4.31 8.83
CA ASN A 104 -5.16 -4.44 8.24
C ASN A 104 -6.24 -4.83 9.27
N ASP A 105 -5.88 -5.09 10.53
CA ASP A 105 -6.86 -5.36 11.58
C ASP A 105 -7.43 -4.05 12.13
N PHE A 106 -8.74 -3.85 11.93
CA PHE A 106 -9.42 -2.65 12.38
C PHE A 106 -9.44 -2.54 13.91
N SER A 107 -9.48 -3.65 14.64
CA SER A 107 -9.54 -3.63 16.11
C SER A 107 -8.25 -3.05 16.69
N PHE A 108 -7.10 -3.61 16.29
CA PHE A 108 -5.79 -3.08 16.64
C PHE A 108 -5.62 -1.64 16.17
N MET A 109 -5.92 -1.34 14.91
CA MET A 109 -5.70 0.00 14.35
C MET A 109 -6.57 1.06 15.06
N ARG A 110 -7.78 0.72 15.49
CA ARG A 110 -8.62 1.60 16.30
C ARG A 110 -7.95 1.94 17.63
N GLU A 111 -7.42 0.94 18.34
CA GLU A 111 -6.70 1.16 19.59
C GLU A 111 -5.43 1.98 19.38
N PHE A 112 -4.65 1.66 18.34
CA PHE A 112 -3.45 2.38 17.94
C PHE A 112 -3.74 3.87 17.62
N ILE A 113 -4.78 4.14 16.83
CA ILE A 113 -5.19 5.52 16.47
C ILE A 113 -5.57 6.31 17.72
N ASN A 114 -6.35 5.71 18.62
CA ASN A 114 -6.81 6.37 19.84
C ASN A 114 -5.66 6.60 20.82
N LYS A 115 -4.81 5.59 21.05
CA LYS A 115 -3.64 5.65 21.94
C LYS A 115 -2.70 6.79 21.57
N HIS A 116 -2.47 7.00 20.28
CA HIS A 116 -1.56 8.05 19.78
C HIS A 116 -2.26 9.33 19.32
N ASN A 117 -3.58 9.44 19.54
CA ASN A 117 -4.40 10.57 19.09
C ASN A 117 -4.18 10.93 17.60
N LEU A 118 -4.01 9.93 16.73
CA LEU A 118 -3.61 10.13 15.33
C LEU A 118 -4.67 10.89 14.54
N THR A 119 -5.95 10.70 14.85
CA THR A 119 -7.03 11.47 14.23
C THR A 119 -6.86 12.97 14.48
N LYS A 120 -6.49 13.38 15.69
CA LYS A 120 -6.25 14.79 16.01
C LYS A 120 -4.97 15.28 15.35
N LYS A 121 -3.90 14.47 15.41
CA LYS A 121 -2.60 14.83 14.84
C LYS A 121 -2.75 15.05 13.33
N LEU A 122 -3.22 14.06 12.57
CA LEU A 122 -3.34 14.11 11.11
C LEU A 122 -4.29 15.20 10.60
N ASN A 123 -5.29 15.59 11.39
CA ASN A 123 -6.24 16.65 11.03
C ASN A 123 -5.89 18.02 11.62
N ASP A 124 -4.73 18.18 12.29
CA ASP A 124 -4.30 19.46 12.80
C ASP A 124 -3.96 20.39 11.63
N PRO A 125 -4.63 21.55 11.48
CA PRO A 125 -4.34 22.51 10.42
C PRO A 125 -2.88 22.94 10.37
N LYS A 126 -2.19 22.94 11.52
CA LYS A 126 -0.78 23.34 11.64
C LYS A 126 0.18 22.35 10.99
N ILE A 127 -0.21 21.09 10.79
CA ILE A 127 0.66 20.12 10.11
C ILE A 127 1.00 20.58 8.68
N SER A 128 0.09 21.32 8.05
CA SER A 128 0.31 21.88 6.71
C SER A 128 1.47 22.89 6.63
N GLU A 129 1.91 23.46 7.76
CA GLU A 129 3.08 24.35 7.82
C GLU A 129 4.39 23.61 7.50
N ASN A 130 4.44 22.30 7.78
CA ASN A 130 5.60 21.46 7.49
C ASN A 130 5.63 20.96 6.04
N TYR A 131 4.62 21.28 5.22
CA TYR A 131 4.51 20.78 3.86
C TYR A 131 5.36 21.58 2.89
N THR A 132 6.12 20.87 2.05
CA THR A 132 6.92 21.48 0.99
C THR A 132 6.18 21.41 -0.35
N PHE A 133 5.86 22.56 -0.94
CA PHE A 133 5.21 22.65 -2.26
C PHE A 133 6.24 22.91 -3.36
N ALA A 134 5.96 22.49 -4.60
CA ALA A 134 6.80 22.91 -5.73
C ALA A 134 6.66 24.41 -5.94
N LEU A 135 7.79 25.10 -6.11
CA LEU A 135 7.82 26.54 -6.38
C LEU A 135 7.11 27.37 -5.30
N GLY A 136 6.88 26.81 -4.10
CA GLY A 136 6.08 27.44 -3.05
C GLY A 136 4.60 27.63 -3.40
N PHE A 137 4.09 26.97 -4.45
CA PHE A 137 2.72 27.14 -4.92
C PHE A 137 1.71 26.44 -4.01
N ARG A 138 1.22 27.17 -3.01
CA ARG A 138 0.29 26.67 -1.97
C ARG A 138 -1.15 27.19 -2.12
N THR A 139 -1.36 28.17 -2.99
CA THR A 139 -2.63 28.92 -3.11
C THR A 139 -3.87 28.04 -3.26
N LEU A 140 -3.88 27.11 -4.22
CA LEU A 140 -5.01 26.21 -4.45
C LEU A 140 -5.24 25.24 -3.28
N PHE A 141 -4.18 24.83 -2.59
CA PHE A 141 -4.25 23.97 -1.42
C PHE A 141 -4.87 24.69 -0.21
N ASP A 142 -4.47 25.94 0.05
CA ASP A 142 -5.00 26.73 1.16
C ASP A 142 -6.46 27.12 0.96
N ILE A 143 -6.84 27.50 -0.26
CA ILE A 143 -8.25 27.79 -0.60
C ILE A 143 -9.10 26.56 -0.31
N LYS A 144 -8.66 25.38 -0.78
CA LYS A 144 -9.37 24.13 -0.54
C LYS A 144 -9.52 23.85 0.96
N ASN A 145 -8.45 23.94 1.75
CA ASN A 145 -8.51 23.59 3.17
C ASN A 145 -9.24 24.62 4.04
N GLY A 146 -9.22 25.91 3.65
CA GLY A 146 -9.95 26.96 4.34
C GLY A 146 -11.47 26.84 4.19
N LEU A 147 -11.94 26.32 3.04
CA LEU A 147 -13.37 26.12 2.77
C LEU A 147 -14.03 25.00 3.61
N PHE A 148 -13.25 24.10 4.21
CA PHE A 148 -13.76 22.95 4.97
C PHE A 148 -13.47 23.01 6.48
N SER A 149 -13.23 24.20 7.05
CA SER A 149 -12.94 24.33 8.48
C SER A 149 -14.18 24.35 9.38
N LYS A 150 -14.36 23.23 10.08
CA LYS A 150 -15.07 23.00 11.36
C LYS A 150 -16.56 23.34 11.48
N SER A 151 -17.36 22.27 11.55
CA SER A 151 -18.54 22.17 12.41
C SER A 151 -18.21 21.37 13.67
N GLU A 152 -19.00 21.51 14.73
CA GLU A 152 -19.01 20.54 15.83
C GLU A 152 -19.31 19.14 15.29
N MET A 153 -18.64 18.12 15.85
CA MET A 153 -18.72 16.75 15.38
C MET A 153 -19.64 15.92 16.27
N ASN A 154 -20.68 15.34 15.68
CA ASN A 154 -21.53 14.36 16.35
C ASN A 154 -20.81 12.99 16.46
N GLU A 155 -21.31 12.08 17.31
CA GLU A 155 -20.70 10.75 17.50
C GLU A 155 -20.52 9.96 16.20
N GLU A 156 -21.45 10.08 15.25
CA GLU A 156 -21.37 9.43 13.94
C GLU A 156 -20.20 9.97 13.11
N GLN A 157 -19.98 11.29 13.15
CA GLN A 157 -18.88 11.94 12.45
C GLN A 157 -17.52 11.59 13.07
N ILE A 158 -17.46 11.42 14.40
CA ILE A 158 -16.25 10.93 15.09
C ILE A 158 -15.92 9.50 14.63
N LYS A 159 -16.91 8.61 14.54
CA LYS A 159 -16.72 7.24 14.04
C LYS A 159 -16.28 7.23 12.57
N ALA A 160 -16.89 8.06 11.73
CA ALA A 160 -16.49 8.20 10.32
C ALA A 160 -15.05 8.71 10.20
N GLN A 161 -14.66 9.72 10.98
CA GLN A 161 -13.31 10.26 10.98
C GLN A 161 -12.27 9.24 11.44
N LEU A 162 -12.59 8.42 12.44
CA LEU A 162 -11.75 7.30 12.87
C LEU A 162 -11.52 6.31 11.72
N PHE A 163 -12.58 5.95 11.00
CA PHE A 163 -12.50 5.02 9.86
C PHE A 163 -11.69 5.60 8.70
N GLU A 164 -11.88 6.88 8.36
CA GLU A 164 -11.06 7.57 7.36
C GLU A 164 -9.58 7.63 7.79
N THR A 165 -9.32 7.87 9.08
CA THR A 165 -7.96 7.83 9.64
C THR A 165 -7.33 6.44 9.46
N TYR A 166 -8.08 5.37 9.75
CA TYR A 166 -7.65 3.99 9.52
C TYR A 166 -7.26 3.76 8.05
N LYS A 167 -8.13 4.16 7.10
CA LYS A 167 -7.89 4.00 5.66
C LYS A 167 -6.66 4.80 5.20
N LEU A 168 -6.48 6.02 5.69
CA LEU A 168 -5.31 6.83 5.38
C LEU A 168 -4.02 6.16 5.88
N LEU A 169 -4.03 5.61 7.09
CA LEU A 169 -2.86 4.95 7.67
C LEU A 169 -2.50 3.66 6.94
N THR A 170 -3.48 2.82 6.59
CA THR A 170 -3.23 1.57 5.84
C THR A 170 -2.73 1.82 4.42
N GLN A 171 -3.09 2.96 3.81
CA GLN A 171 -2.52 3.38 2.53
C GLN A 171 -1.13 4.02 2.67
N SER A 172 -0.83 4.61 3.82
CA SER A 172 0.41 5.34 4.07
C SER A 172 1.54 4.45 4.59
N ILE A 173 1.20 3.37 5.31
CA ILE A 173 2.14 2.39 5.84
C ILE A 173 2.18 1.17 4.91
N SER A 174 3.37 0.66 4.63
CA SER A 174 3.54 -0.55 3.82
C SER A 174 4.62 -1.44 4.41
N ILE A 175 4.40 -2.75 4.45
CA ILE A 175 5.39 -3.74 4.86
C ILE A 175 5.64 -4.69 3.70
N SER A 176 6.91 -4.84 3.31
CA SER A 176 7.33 -5.72 2.22
C SER A 176 8.55 -6.54 2.61
N ALA A 177 8.56 -7.81 2.25
CA ALA A 177 9.73 -8.68 2.37
C ALA A 177 10.43 -8.86 1.01
N ASP A 178 11.74 -8.74 1.00
CA ASP A 178 12.57 -9.07 -0.16
C ASP A 178 12.92 -10.56 -0.15
N LYS A 179 12.47 -11.29 -1.17
CA LYS A 179 12.69 -12.74 -1.29
C LYS A 179 14.17 -13.13 -1.44
N LYS A 180 15.04 -12.23 -1.91
CA LYS A 180 16.47 -12.51 -2.12
C LYS A 180 17.28 -12.22 -0.87
N SER A 181 17.07 -11.05 -0.26
CA SER A 181 17.81 -10.65 0.94
C SER A 181 17.19 -11.19 2.23
N LEU A 182 15.94 -11.68 2.17
CA LEU A 182 15.11 -12.08 3.32
C LEU A 182 14.89 -10.95 4.34
N LEU A 183 15.21 -9.71 3.97
CA LEU A 183 14.99 -8.54 4.79
C LEU A 183 13.57 -8.02 4.61
N ILE A 184 13.01 -7.52 5.69
CA ILE A 184 11.71 -6.87 5.72
C ILE A 184 11.93 -5.37 5.75
N THR A 185 11.27 -4.66 4.85
CA THR A 185 11.25 -3.19 4.82
C THR A 185 9.84 -2.74 5.16
N ALA A 186 9.71 -1.99 6.25
CA ALA A 186 8.46 -1.32 6.59
C ALA A 186 8.62 0.19 6.36
N THR A 187 7.65 0.81 5.71
CA THR A 187 7.72 2.23 5.33
C THR A 187 6.46 2.96 5.73
N ALA A 188 6.59 4.24 6.04
CA ALA A 188 5.47 5.16 6.18
C ALA A 188 5.69 6.38 5.28
N LYS A 189 4.61 6.83 4.65
CA LYS A 189 4.60 7.97 3.72
C LYS A 189 3.72 9.08 4.27
N HIS A 190 4.24 10.30 4.31
CA HIS A 190 3.45 11.47 4.69
C HIS A 190 4.05 12.76 4.11
N SER A 191 3.24 13.80 3.95
CA SER A 191 3.71 15.11 3.49
C SER A 191 4.60 15.83 4.51
N ASP A 192 4.42 15.52 5.79
CA ASP A 192 5.33 15.90 6.88
C ASP A 192 6.35 14.76 7.10
N PRO A 193 7.66 14.99 6.84
CA PRO A 193 8.69 13.96 6.98
C PRO A 193 8.91 13.51 8.43
N THR A 194 8.65 14.39 9.41
CA THR A 194 8.77 14.03 10.83
C THR A 194 7.62 13.11 11.25
N LEU A 195 6.42 13.36 10.73
CA LEU A 195 5.28 12.49 10.97
C LEU A 195 5.45 11.13 10.30
N ALA A 196 6.00 11.07 9.09
CA ALA A 196 6.31 9.80 8.42
C ALA A 196 7.24 8.92 9.29
N LYS A 197 8.33 9.49 9.82
CA LYS A 197 9.21 8.79 10.76
C LYS A 197 8.47 8.35 12.02
N TYR A 198 7.74 9.28 12.64
CA TYR A 198 6.99 9.01 13.86
C TYR A 198 6.04 7.83 13.69
N LEU A 199 5.22 7.84 12.61
CA LEU A 199 4.23 6.81 12.33
C LEU A 199 4.83 5.41 12.23
N ILE A 200 5.94 5.24 11.50
CA ILE A 200 6.55 3.91 11.36
C ILE A 200 7.19 3.42 12.67
N GLU A 201 7.78 4.32 13.46
CA GLU A 201 8.36 3.98 14.77
C GLU A 201 7.27 3.50 15.75
N ILE A 202 6.20 4.28 15.91
CA ILE A 202 5.12 3.92 16.84
C ILE A 202 4.34 2.70 16.37
N PHE A 203 4.11 2.56 15.06
CA PHE A 203 3.40 1.41 14.50
C PHE A 203 4.21 0.13 14.74
N LEU A 204 5.50 0.13 14.42
CA LEU A 204 6.35 -1.04 14.60
C LEU A 204 6.41 -1.47 16.07
N LYS A 205 6.49 -0.51 16.99
CA LYS A 205 6.52 -0.80 18.42
C LYS A 205 5.20 -1.37 18.92
N ASP A 206 4.08 -0.69 18.65
CA ASP A 206 2.76 -1.11 19.12
C ASP A 206 2.31 -2.43 18.49
N ALA A 207 2.58 -2.63 17.20
CA ALA A 207 2.26 -3.89 16.52
C ALA A 207 3.08 -5.04 17.09
N SER A 208 4.36 -4.80 17.42
CA SER A 208 5.20 -5.80 18.08
C SER A 208 4.68 -6.15 19.47
N ASP A 209 4.37 -5.14 20.30
CA ASP A 209 3.86 -5.36 21.66
C ASP A 209 2.53 -6.13 21.64
N TYR A 210 1.67 -5.84 20.67
CA TYR A 210 0.41 -6.55 20.44
C TYR A 210 0.63 -8.03 20.07
N LEU A 211 1.50 -8.30 19.10
CA LEU A 211 1.82 -9.67 18.67
C LEU A 211 2.52 -10.48 19.77
N ILE A 212 3.48 -9.87 20.48
CA ILE A 212 4.15 -10.47 21.63
C ILE A 212 3.12 -10.86 22.68
N LYS A 213 2.18 -9.97 23.01
CA LYS A 213 1.13 -10.25 24.00
C LYS A 213 0.30 -11.48 23.60
N ILE A 214 -0.16 -11.54 22.35
CA ILE A 214 -0.96 -12.67 21.84
C ILE A 214 -0.18 -13.98 21.94
N ASP A 215 1.08 -14.00 21.51
CA ASP A 215 1.90 -15.21 21.53
C ASP A 215 2.21 -15.67 22.96
N LEU A 216 2.43 -14.73 23.89
CA LEU A 216 2.64 -15.07 25.31
C LEU A 216 1.38 -15.67 25.94
N GLU A 217 0.20 -15.13 25.64
CA GLU A 217 -1.08 -15.68 26.13
C GLU A 217 -1.33 -17.10 25.59
N ASP A 218 -0.96 -17.40 24.35
CA ASP A 218 -1.04 -18.75 23.79
C ASP A 218 -0.02 -19.71 24.43
N LEU A 219 1.23 -19.27 24.60
CA LEU A 219 2.27 -20.06 25.26
C LEU A 219 1.92 -20.38 26.71
N ASP A 220 1.36 -19.44 27.45
CA ASP A 220 0.97 -19.65 28.84
C ASP A 220 -0.15 -20.70 28.99
N LYS A 221 -1.11 -20.71 28.05
CA LYS A 221 -2.14 -21.76 27.98
C LYS A 221 -1.52 -23.13 27.70
N LYS A 222 -0.60 -23.21 26.74
CA LYS A 222 0.11 -24.46 26.39
C LYS A 222 0.95 -24.98 27.55
N ILE A 223 1.75 -24.12 28.19
CA ILE A 223 2.57 -24.46 29.36
C ILE A 223 1.67 -25.01 30.47
N THR A 224 0.60 -24.30 30.83
CA THR A 224 -0.34 -24.76 31.87
C THR A 224 -0.94 -26.13 31.56
N TYR A 225 -1.29 -26.37 30.29
CA TYR A 225 -1.82 -27.66 29.85
C TYR A 225 -0.79 -28.79 29.99
N TYR A 226 0.43 -28.60 29.46
CA TYR A 226 1.47 -29.62 29.52
C TYR A 226 1.98 -29.86 30.95
N GLU A 227 1.99 -28.85 31.82
CA GLU A 227 2.30 -29.02 33.25
C GLU A 227 1.29 -29.95 33.93
N THR A 228 0.02 -29.82 33.55
CA THR A 228 -1.07 -30.65 34.08
C THR A 228 -0.93 -32.10 33.59
N GLU A 229 -0.63 -32.32 32.31
CA GLU A 229 -0.44 -33.66 31.75
C GLU A 229 0.84 -34.33 32.29
N LEU A 230 1.92 -33.58 32.50
CA LEU A 230 3.15 -34.08 33.11
C LEU A 230 2.92 -34.61 34.53
N LYS A 231 2.03 -33.97 35.31
CA LYS A 231 1.63 -34.42 36.65
C LYS A 231 0.82 -35.73 36.62
N LYS A 232 0.03 -35.95 35.58
CA LYS A 232 -0.79 -37.17 35.41
C LYS A 232 0.00 -38.34 34.82
N ALA A 233 1.03 -38.06 34.01
CA ALA A 233 1.86 -39.09 33.42
C ALA A 233 2.51 -39.96 34.51
N THR A 234 2.41 -41.28 34.37
CA THR A 234 3.06 -42.22 35.30
C THR A 234 4.28 -42.88 34.65
N ASP A 235 4.23 -43.07 33.33
CA ASP A 235 5.32 -43.62 32.55
C ASP A 235 6.55 -42.67 32.51
N PRO A 236 7.75 -43.15 32.89
CA PRO A 236 8.97 -42.33 32.89
C PRO A 236 9.36 -41.79 31.49
N SER A 237 9.11 -42.55 30.43
CA SER A 237 9.45 -42.13 29.06
C SER A 237 8.55 -40.98 28.61
N LEU A 238 7.24 -41.07 28.86
CA LEU A 238 6.29 -40.01 28.60
C LEU A 238 6.61 -38.73 29.41
N LYS A 239 6.98 -38.88 30.69
CA LYS A 239 7.43 -37.74 31.50
C LYS A 239 8.65 -37.04 30.89
N ALA A 240 9.62 -37.81 30.39
CA ALA A 240 10.80 -37.24 29.76
C ALA A 240 10.44 -36.45 28.49
N GLN A 241 9.57 -36.98 27.64
CA GLN A 241 9.13 -36.30 26.41
C GLN A 241 8.33 -35.02 26.72
N LEU A 242 7.37 -35.08 27.66
CA LEU A 242 6.59 -33.91 28.08
C LEU A 242 7.47 -32.82 28.72
N SER A 243 8.49 -33.22 29.49
CA SER A 243 9.45 -32.28 30.09
C SER A 243 10.31 -31.58 29.04
N GLN A 244 10.73 -32.30 28.00
CA GLN A 244 11.45 -31.72 26.87
C GLN A 244 10.58 -30.71 26.12
N LEU A 245 9.31 -31.05 25.88
CA LEU A 245 8.36 -30.14 25.24
C LEU A 245 8.11 -28.88 26.09
N MET A 246 7.98 -29.05 27.39
CA MET A 246 7.85 -27.95 28.35
C MET A 246 9.06 -27.02 28.28
N SER A 247 10.27 -27.58 28.31
CA SER A 247 11.51 -26.82 28.23
C SER A 247 11.58 -25.99 26.95
N ALA A 248 11.16 -26.56 25.82
CA ALA A 248 11.08 -25.85 24.55
C ALA A 248 10.08 -24.68 24.57
N LEU A 249 8.88 -24.89 25.13
CA LEU A 249 7.87 -23.82 25.28
C LEU A 249 8.35 -22.69 26.18
N ILE A 250 8.96 -23.01 27.32
CA ILE A 250 9.52 -22.03 28.24
C ILE A 250 10.66 -21.26 27.58
N GLN A 251 11.55 -21.94 26.86
CA GLN A 251 12.63 -21.28 26.12
C GLN A 251 12.06 -20.28 25.10
N LYS A 252 11.07 -20.69 24.30
CA LYS A 252 10.39 -19.79 23.35
C LYS A 252 9.75 -18.60 24.05
N LYS A 253 9.07 -18.81 25.19
CA LYS A 253 8.49 -17.74 26.00
C LYS A 253 9.55 -16.72 26.44
N VAL A 254 10.67 -17.19 26.97
CA VAL A 254 11.78 -16.33 27.42
C VAL A 254 12.35 -15.51 26.26
N LEU A 255 12.53 -16.12 25.09
CA LEU A 255 13.04 -15.45 23.89
C LEU A 255 12.09 -14.34 23.39
N ILE A 256 10.79 -14.62 23.37
CA ILE A 256 9.77 -13.61 23.01
C ILE A 256 9.74 -12.48 24.04
N GLN A 257 9.76 -12.79 25.34
CA GLN A 257 9.76 -11.78 26.42
C GLN A 257 11.00 -10.89 26.41
N ALA A 258 12.14 -11.41 25.99
CA ALA A 258 13.39 -10.66 25.88
C ALA A 258 13.48 -9.81 24.60
N SER A 259 12.61 -10.04 23.62
CA SER A 259 12.66 -9.38 22.32
C SER A 259 11.99 -8.01 22.35
N GLU A 260 12.64 -7.00 21.76
CA GLU A 260 12.09 -5.65 21.65
C GLU A 260 10.96 -5.56 20.60
N TYR A 261 11.13 -6.32 19.50
CA TYR A 261 10.23 -6.39 18.37
C TYR A 261 9.86 -7.85 18.08
N TYR A 262 8.66 -8.06 17.53
CA TYR A 262 8.13 -9.40 17.30
C TYR A 262 8.88 -10.13 16.17
N ASN A 263 9.65 -11.17 16.52
CA ASN A 263 10.38 -12.05 15.59
C ASN A 263 11.29 -11.33 14.59
N VAL A 264 11.72 -10.11 14.90
CA VAL A 264 12.59 -9.30 14.03
C VAL A 264 13.60 -8.51 14.84
N LYS A 265 14.76 -8.28 14.23
CA LYS A 265 15.78 -7.35 14.71
C LYS A 265 15.82 -6.14 13.80
N GLN A 266 15.76 -4.95 14.38
CA GLN A 266 15.96 -3.71 13.63
C GLN A 266 17.44 -3.58 13.22
N ILE A 267 17.69 -3.52 11.91
CA ILE A 267 19.04 -3.34 11.34
C ILE A 267 19.29 -1.87 11.04
N ILE A 268 18.30 -1.20 10.44
CA ILE A 268 18.38 0.22 10.08
C ILE A 268 17.19 0.95 10.71
N LYS A 269 17.48 2.00 11.47
CA LYS A 269 16.47 2.85 12.11
C LYS A 269 15.84 3.81 11.09
N PRO A 270 14.54 4.14 11.24
CA PRO A 270 13.91 5.14 10.41
C PRO A 270 14.47 6.53 10.68
N VAL A 271 14.61 7.31 9.61
CA VAL A 271 15.17 8.67 9.64
C VAL A 271 14.21 9.66 9.00
N VAL A 272 14.26 10.91 9.45
CA VAL A 272 13.51 12.00 8.82
C VAL A 272 14.10 12.23 7.43
N ALA A 273 13.28 12.11 6.39
CA ALA A 273 13.72 12.30 5.02
C ALA A 273 14.24 13.74 4.81
N HIS A 274 15.36 13.87 4.11
CA HIS A 274 15.88 15.17 3.72
C HIS A 274 14.89 15.86 2.75
N PRO A 275 14.64 17.18 2.82
CA PRO A 275 13.64 17.86 1.97
C PRO A 275 13.83 17.68 0.46
N LYS A 276 15.07 17.44 0.01
CA LYS A 276 15.41 17.14 -1.39
C LYS A 276 15.06 15.71 -1.82
N ASN A 277 14.96 14.76 -0.90
CA ASN A 277 14.68 13.35 -1.17
C ASN A 277 13.17 13.08 -1.01
N LYS A 278 12.37 13.57 -1.96
CA LYS A 278 10.93 13.34 -1.99
C LYS A 278 10.61 12.02 -2.70
N GLU A 279 9.61 11.31 -2.19
CA GLU A 279 9.08 10.08 -2.80
C GLU A 279 8.09 10.41 -3.93
N GLY A 280 7.32 11.48 -3.76
CA GLY A 280 6.30 11.87 -4.74
C GLY A 280 5.76 13.30 -4.56
N PRO A 281 4.82 13.73 -5.41
CA PRO A 281 4.47 13.07 -6.68
C PRO A 281 5.60 13.18 -7.71
N LYS A 282 5.69 12.21 -8.62
CA LYS A 282 6.61 12.21 -9.78
C LYS A 282 6.11 13.18 -10.85
N ARG A 283 6.17 14.48 -10.54
CA ARG A 283 5.54 15.58 -11.31
C ARG A 283 5.84 15.53 -12.81
N ALA A 284 7.09 15.30 -13.19
CA ALA A 284 7.50 15.19 -14.59
C ALA A 284 6.79 14.04 -15.32
N MET A 285 6.70 12.86 -14.69
CA MET A 285 6.01 11.71 -15.27
C MET A 285 4.51 12.00 -15.46
N ILE A 286 3.85 12.64 -14.47
CA ILE A 286 2.43 12.99 -14.57
C ILE A 286 2.20 14.01 -15.71
N LEU A 287 3.07 15.01 -15.86
CA LEU A 287 3.00 15.98 -16.95
C LEU A 287 3.16 15.33 -18.33
N ILE A 288 4.15 14.44 -18.49
CA ILE A 288 4.39 13.73 -19.76
C ILE A 288 3.17 12.87 -20.12
N VAL A 289 2.64 12.10 -19.17
CA VAL A 289 1.47 11.24 -19.40
C VAL A 289 0.25 12.08 -19.73
N SER A 290 -0.01 13.18 -19.01
CA SER A 290 -1.13 14.08 -19.32
C SER A 290 -1.01 14.70 -20.71
N PHE A 291 0.19 15.16 -21.07
CA PHE A 291 0.45 15.70 -22.40
C PHE A 291 0.15 14.65 -23.50
N VAL A 292 0.73 13.45 -23.39
CA VAL A 292 0.54 12.38 -24.38
C VAL A 292 -0.92 11.96 -24.49
N THR A 293 -1.59 11.74 -23.36
CA THR A 293 -3.01 11.36 -23.34
C THR A 293 -3.90 12.46 -23.93
N SER A 294 -3.66 13.73 -23.58
CA SER A 294 -4.40 14.86 -24.15
C SER A 294 -4.19 15.00 -25.66
N PHE A 295 -2.98 14.72 -26.16
CA PHE A 295 -2.64 14.78 -27.57
C PHE A 295 -3.37 13.70 -28.37
N ILE A 296 -3.33 12.47 -27.87
CA ILE A 296 -4.06 11.34 -28.48
C ILE A 296 -5.57 11.60 -28.47
N LEU A 297 -6.13 12.02 -27.33
CA LEU A 297 -7.55 12.34 -27.21
C LEU A 297 -7.98 13.46 -28.16
N SER A 298 -7.11 14.46 -28.36
CA SER A 298 -7.42 15.53 -29.29
C SER A 298 -7.43 15.09 -30.75
N ILE A 299 -6.55 14.15 -31.13
CA ILE A 299 -6.54 13.57 -32.48
C ILE A 299 -7.85 12.81 -32.72
N PHE A 300 -8.26 11.95 -31.78
CA PHE A 300 -9.54 11.25 -31.87
C PHE A 300 -10.74 12.20 -31.89
N GLY A 301 -10.71 13.24 -31.06
CA GLY A 301 -11.77 14.26 -31.03
C GLY A 301 -11.92 14.98 -32.36
N VAL A 302 -10.81 15.26 -33.05
CA VAL A 302 -10.84 15.85 -34.40
C VAL A 302 -11.47 14.91 -35.43
N PHE A 303 -11.10 13.62 -35.44
CA PHE A 303 -11.73 12.65 -36.35
C PHE A 303 -13.22 12.50 -36.08
N PHE A 304 -13.62 12.51 -34.80
CA PHE A 304 -15.02 12.44 -34.43
C PHE A 304 -15.81 13.68 -34.89
N ILE A 305 -15.20 14.88 -34.79
CA ILE A 305 -15.80 16.11 -35.33
C ILE A 305 -15.95 16.03 -36.85
N GLU A 306 -14.95 15.52 -37.57
CA GLU A 306 -15.02 15.37 -39.02
C GLU A 306 -16.06 14.33 -39.43
N PHE A 307 -16.15 13.20 -38.71
CA PHE A 307 -17.18 12.18 -38.92
C PHE A 307 -18.61 12.73 -38.74
N ILE A 308 -18.86 13.53 -37.69
CA ILE A 308 -20.18 14.16 -37.50
C ILE A 308 -20.49 15.16 -38.60
N LYS A 309 -19.49 15.90 -39.09
CA LYS A 309 -19.69 16.86 -40.20
C LYS A 309 -20.00 16.16 -41.51
N ALA A 310 -19.27 15.09 -41.84
CA ALA A 310 -19.52 14.28 -43.03
C ALA A 310 -20.96 13.75 -43.06
N LYS A 311 -21.44 13.19 -41.93
CA LYS A 311 -22.83 12.71 -41.80
C LYS A 311 -23.91 13.80 -41.91
N LYS A 312 -23.56 15.07 -41.70
CA LYS A 312 -24.50 16.21 -41.81
C LYS A 312 -24.55 16.77 -43.23
N GLU A 313 -23.53 16.49 -44.05
CA GLU A 313 -23.43 16.93 -45.44
C GLU A 313 -24.05 15.89 -46.41
N GLU A 314 -24.27 14.66 -45.96
CA GLU A 314 -25.15 13.64 -46.57
C GLU A 314 -26.62 13.81 -46.19
#